data_AF-A0A7S1UMB7-F1
#
_entry.id   AF-A0A7S1UMB7-F1
#
_cell.length_a   1.000
_cell.length_b   1.000
_cell.length_c   1.000
_cell.angle_alpha   90.00
_cell.angle_beta   90.00
_cell.angle_gamma   90.00
#
_symmetry.space_group_name_H-M   'P 1'
#
loop_
_entity.id
_entity.type
_entity.pdbx_description
1 polymer ?
#
loop_
_entity_poly.entity_id
_entity_poly.type
_entity_poly.pdbx_seq_one_letter_code
_entity_poly.pdbx_strand_id
1 'polypeptide(L)'
;RIEFSRTLYCCLARYEGLRGAGYQCAVPGIAFDAAARECGLGTTIECFASPLNCRYRTYCSAFPDVESRLGSMGSFFDDSAFNPMEGSFEANPPFVPETMLAMGQKIDRLLADDGRRGALSFLVVVPAWGAGIKFCRDMETSRHCRAT
;
A
#
# COMPACT_ATOMS: atom_id res chain seq x y z
N ARG A 1 -21.55 17.89 -10.65
CA ARG A 1 -20.79 18.98 -9.96
C ARG A 1 -21.00 18.94 -8.44
N ILE A 2 -22.25 19.01 -7.92
CA ILE A 2 -22.56 18.95 -6.48
C ILE A 2 -22.04 17.66 -5.80
N GLU A 3 -22.26 16.49 -6.42
CA GLU A 3 -21.80 15.20 -5.89
C GLU A 3 -20.26 15.09 -5.78
N PHE A 4 -19.52 15.67 -6.73
CA PHE A 4 -18.06 15.72 -6.68
C PHE A 4 -17.59 16.61 -5.53
N SER A 5 -18.15 17.83 -5.41
CA SER A 5 -17.81 18.75 -4.32
C SER A 5 -18.08 18.15 -2.94
N ARG A 6 -19.20 17.41 -2.77
CA ARG A 6 -19.50 16.71 -1.51
C ARG A 6 -18.47 15.61 -1.23
N THR A 7 -18.17 14.77 -2.22
CA THR A 7 -17.18 13.68 -2.09
C THR A 7 -15.81 14.23 -1.70
N LEU A 8 -15.36 15.27 -2.40
CA LEU A 8 -14.09 15.93 -2.13
C LEU A 8 -14.07 16.56 -0.73
N TYR A 9 -15.12 17.26 -0.33
CA TYR A 9 -15.22 17.85 1.01
C TYR A 9 -15.15 16.78 2.10
N CYS A 10 -15.92 15.70 1.98
CA CYS A 10 -15.90 14.60 2.95
C CYS A 10 -14.51 13.94 3.04
N CYS A 11 -13.85 13.72 1.91
CA CYS A 11 -12.51 13.17 1.86
C CYS A 11 -11.50 14.09 2.56
N LEU A 12 -11.48 15.39 2.22
CA LEU A 12 -10.58 16.37 2.84
C LEU A 12 -10.84 16.51 4.34
N ALA A 13 -12.11 16.60 4.75
CA ALA A 13 -12.49 16.70 6.15
C ALA A 13 -12.07 15.44 6.95
N ARG A 14 -12.15 14.26 6.34
CA ARG A 14 -11.73 13.00 6.97
C ARG A 14 -10.22 12.97 7.18
N TYR A 15 -9.42 13.31 6.18
CA TYR A 15 -7.96 13.34 6.30
C TYR A 15 -7.46 14.45 7.24
N GLU A 16 -8.12 15.61 7.24
CA GLU A 16 -7.86 16.67 8.21
C GLU A 16 -8.17 16.21 9.65
N GLY A 17 -9.30 15.52 9.84
CA GLY A 17 -9.69 14.94 11.14
C GLY A 17 -8.77 13.81 11.61
N LEU A 18 -8.22 13.02 10.68
CA LEU A 18 -7.23 11.97 11.00
C LEU A 18 -5.94 12.57 11.56
N ARG A 19 -5.60 13.82 11.19
CA ARG A 19 -4.33 14.47 11.58
C ARG A 19 -3.09 13.63 11.25
N GLY A 20 -3.16 12.80 10.21
CA GLY A 20 -2.13 11.81 9.86
C GLY A 20 -0.88 12.39 9.17
N ALA A 21 -0.67 13.70 9.22
CA ALA A 21 0.52 14.33 8.65
C ALA A 21 1.77 13.77 9.36
N GLY A 22 2.73 13.29 8.57
CA GLY A 22 3.96 12.67 9.09
C GLY A 22 3.86 11.16 9.38
N TYR A 23 2.68 10.54 9.22
CA TYR A 23 2.57 9.08 9.35
C TYR A 23 3.04 8.34 8.11
N GLN A 24 3.07 8.95 6.93
CA GLN A 24 3.69 8.38 5.73
C GLN A 24 4.16 9.50 4.80
N CYS A 25 5.06 9.16 3.88
CA CYS A 25 5.51 10.05 2.81
C CYS A 25 5.28 9.34 1.47
N ALA A 26 4.63 10.00 0.52
CA ALA A 26 4.39 9.40 -0.79
C ALA A 26 5.72 9.08 -1.50
N VAL A 27 5.79 7.92 -2.15
CA VAL A 27 6.97 7.54 -2.92
C VAL A 27 7.08 8.46 -4.15
N PRO A 28 8.24 9.07 -4.42
CA PRO A 28 8.40 9.94 -5.58
C PRO A 28 8.14 9.20 -6.90
N GLY A 29 7.54 9.88 -7.88
CA GLY A 29 7.26 9.28 -9.20
C GLY A 29 8.49 8.67 -9.88
N ILE A 30 9.66 9.28 -9.71
CA ILE A 30 10.92 8.76 -10.26
C ILE A 30 11.31 7.38 -9.67
N ALA A 31 10.95 7.10 -8.42
CA ALA A 31 11.20 5.81 -7.80
C ALA A 31 10.25 4.73 -8.35
N PHE A 32 8.98 5.08 -8.61
CA PHE A 32 8.05 4.20 -9.33
C PHE A 32 8.56 3.87 -10.74
N ASP A 33 9.02 4.87 -11.48
CA ASP A 33 9.53 4.69 -12.84
C ASP A 33 10.80 3.81 -12.84
N ALA A 34 11.69 3.99 -11.85
CA ALA A 34 12.88 3.16 -11.68
C ALA A 34 12.52 1.72 -11.31
N ALA A 35 11.57 1.50 -10.39
CA ALA A 35 11.12 0.15 -10.02
C ALA A 35 10.53 -0.61 -11.23
N ALA A 36 9.74 0.08 -12.05
CA ALA A 36 9.18 -0.49 -13.28
C ALA A 36 10.26 -0.86 -14.29
N ARG A 37 11.22 0.05 -14.54
CA ARG A 37 12.25 -0.13 -15.58
C ARG A 37 13.37 -1.07 -15.17
N GLU A 38 13.91 -0.91 -13.96
CA GLU A 38 15.13 -1.58 -13.50
C GLU A 38 14.84 -2.88 -12.76
N CYS A 39 13.72 -2.96 -12.04
CA CYS A 39 13.39 -4.14 -11.22
C CYS A 39 12.31 -5.02 -11.87
N GLY A 40 11.76 -4.64 -13.02
CA GLY A 40 10.60 -5.30 -13.63
C GLY A 40 9.33 -5.22 -12.78
N LEU A 41 9.32 -4.35 -11.76
CA LEU A 41 8.20 -4.16 -10.85
C LEU A 41 7.24 -3.13 -11.47
N GLY A 42 6.47 -3.59 -12.46
CA GLY A 42 5.39 -2.81 -13.08
C GLY A 42 4.24 -2.61 -12.10
N THR A 43 4.42 -1.73 -11.11
CA THR A 43 3.40 -1.44 -10.11
C THR A 43 2.24 -0.68 -10.76
N THR A 44 1.02 -1.10 -10.43
CA THR A 44 -0.21 -0.46 -10.92
C THR A 44 -1.18 -0.10 -9.82
N ILE A 45 -0.95 -0.64 -8.61
CA ILE A 45 -1.78 -0.45 -7.44
C ILE A 45 -0.85 -0.18 -6.25
N GLU A 46 -1.10 0.94 -5.59
CA GLU A 46 -0.52 1.29 -4.30
C GLU A 46 -1.39 0.66 -3.20
N CYS A 47 -0.78 -0.13 -2.31
CA CYS A 47 -1.48 -0.80 -1.21
C CYS A 47 -1.89 0.19 -0.11
N PHE A 48 -1.26 1.35 -0.02
CA PHE A 48 -1.51 2.34 1.02
C PHE A 48 -1.43 3.75 0.43
N ALA A 49 -2.53 4.22 -0.13
CA ALA A 49 -2.63 5.57 -0.67
C ALA A 49 -3.94 6.26 -0.29
N SER A 50 -4.13 7.43 -0.89
CA SER A 50 -5.30 8.28 -0.80
C SER A 50 -5.46 8.98 -2.16
N PRO A 51 -6.63 9.55 -2.48
CA PRO A 51 -6.80 10.37 -3.67
C PRO A 51 -5.92 11.63 -3.66
N LEU A 52 -5.30 11.97 -2.53
CA LEU A 52 -4.46 13.15 -2.36
C LEU A 52 -2.98 12.87 -2.67
N ASN A 53 -2.56 11.61 -2.67
CA ASN A 53 -1.14 11.23 -2.82
C ASN A 53 -0.87 10.04 -3.75
N CYS A 54 -1.90 9.38 -4.29
CA CYS A 54 -1.73 8.26 -5.20
C CYS A 54 -1.04 8.69 -6.50
N ARG A 55 -0.15 7.83 -6.99
CA ARG A 55 0.46 7.92 -8.32
C ARG A 55 -0.43 7.33 -9.40
N TYR A 56 -1.15 6.25 -9.08
CA TYR A 56 -1.99 5.50 -10.01
C TYR A 56 -3.48 5.77 -9.79
N ARG A 57 -4.30 5.43 -10.79
CA ARG A 57 -5.76 5.63 -10.73
C ARG A 57 -6.46 4.72 -9.73
N THR A 58 -5.83 3.59 -9.41
CA THR A 58 -6.40 2.54 -8.59
C THR A 58 -5.46 2.25 -7.43
N TYR A 59 -5.99 2.28 -6.21
CA TYR A 59 -5.20 2.14 -4.99
C TYR A 59 -6.05 1.58 -3.85
N CYS A 60 -5.42 1.05 -2.81
CA CYS A 60 -6.07 0.76 -1.54
C CYS A 60 -5.97 1.97 -0.61
N SER A 61 -6.98 2.20 0.22
CA SER A 61 -7.06 3.38 1.08
C SER A 61 -7.76 3.13 2.41
N ALA A 62 -7.67 4.09 3.32
CA ALA A 62 -8.19 3.97 4.69
C ALA A 62 -9.71 4.17 4.81
N PHE A 63 -10.33 4.92 3.88
CA PHE A 63 -11.71 5.38 3.98
C PHE A 63 -12.52 5.05 2.71
N PRO A 64 -12.79 3.76 2.41
CA PRO A 64 -13.53 3.35 1.23
C PRO A 64 -14.92 4.00 1.08
N ASP A 65 -15.55 4.34 2.21
CA ASP A 65 -16.86 4.99 2.27
C ASP A 65 -16.89 6.34 1.51
N VAL A 66 -15.76 7.06 1.51
CA VAL A 66 -15.64 8.36 0.82
C VAL A 66 -14.70 8.33 -0.38
N GLU A 67 -13.81 7.33 -0.48
CA GLU A 67 -12.74 7.29 -1.50
C GLU A 67 -13.03 6.35 -2.67
N SER A 68 -14.03 5.46 -2.59
CA SER A 68 -14.38 4.53 -3.68
C SER A 68 -14.69 5.26 -5.00
N ARG A 69 -15.31 6.43 -4.93
CA ARG A 69 -15.60 7.29 -6.09
C ARG A 69 -14.37 8.01 -6.67
N LEU A 70 -13.25 7.97 -5.95
CA LEU A 70 -12.01 8.66 -6.30
C LEU A 70 -10.90 7.69 -6.76
N GLY A 71 -11.15 6.38 -6.75
CA GLY A 71 -10.21 5.37 -7.22
C GLY A 71 -9.84 4.30 -6.19
N SER A 72 -10.35 4.41 -4.95
CA SER A 72 -10.09 3.40 -3.91
C SER A 72 -10.76 2.07 -4.24
N MET A 73 -9.99 0.99 -4.11
CA MET A 73 -10.49 -0.39 -4.14
C MET A 73 -11.00 -0.87 -2.79
N GLY A 74 -10.74 -0.13 -1.71
CA GLY A 74 -10.95 -0.59 -0.35
C GLY A 74 -9.67 -0.63 0.48
N SER A 75 -9.78 -1.20 1.68
CA SER A 75 -8.64 -1.35 2.56
C SER A 75 -7.74 -2.47 2.10
N PHE A 76 -6.41 -2.27 2.16
CA PHE A 76 -5.45 -3.35 1.95
C PHE A 76 -5.69 -4.52 2.90
N PHE A 77 -6.24 -4.31 4.09
CA PHE A 77 -6.48 -5.37 5.07
C PHE A 77 -7.79 -6.15 4.83
N ASP A 78 -8.66 -5.67 3.95
CA ASP A 78 -9.92 -6.34 3.62
C ASP A 78 -9.70 -7.30 2.45
N ASP A 79 -9.84 -8.60 2.69
CA ASP A 79 -9.65 -9.64 1.67
C ASP A 79 -10.75 -9.65 0.60
N SER A 80 -11.90 -9.01 0.85
CA SER A 80 -12.94 -8.80 -0.17
C SER A 80 -12.59 -7.66 -1.13
N ALA A 81 -11.78 -6.71 -0.67
CA ALA A 81 -11.30 -5.58 -1.45
C ALA A 81 -9.97 -5.87 -2.17
N PHE A 82 -9.01 -6.45 -1.46
CA PHE A 82 -7.65 -6.67 -1.93
C PHE A 82 -7.15 -8.09 -1.61
N ASN A 83 -7.26 -8.97 -2.59
CA ASN A 83 -6.76 -10.34 -2.54
C ASN A 83 -6.23 -10.78 -3.92
N PRO A 84 -5.16 -10.15 -4.42
CA PRO A 84 -4.72 -10.32 -5.82
C PRO A 84 -4.18 -11.72 -6.09
N MET A 85 -4.53 -12.29 -7.24
CA MET A 85 -4.04 -13.60 -7.67
C MET A 85 -2.67 -13.55 -8.35
N GLU A 86 -2.31 -12.39 -8.90
CA GLU A 86 -1.03 -12.12 -9.58
C GLU A 86 -0.79 -10.60 -9.63
N GLY A 87 0.43 -10.19 -9.96
CA GLY A 87 0.79 -8.80 -10.21
C GLY A 87 1.93 -8.27 -9.34
N SER A 88 2.28 -7.01 -9.57
CA SER A 88 3.27 -6.27 -8.78
C SER A 88 2.64 -5.08 -8.10
N PHE A 89 2.90 -4.94 -6.80
CA PHE A 89 2.25 -3.96 -5.93
C PHE A 89 3.30 -3.14 -5.19
N GLU A 90 2.98 -1.88 -4.92
CA GLU A 90 3.76 -1.05 -4.01
C GLU A 90 3.07 -1.01 -2.64
N ALA A 91 3.84 -1.08 -1.56
CA ALA A 91 3.33 -1.05 -0.20
C ALA A 91 4.16 -0.14 0.70
N ASN A 92 3.63 1.06 0.93
CA ASN A 92 4.19 2.08 1.82
C ASN A 92 3.17 2.44 2.92
N PRO A 93 3.09 1.62 3.99
CA PRO A 93 2.08 1.80 5.02
C PRO A 93 2.37 3.05 5.86
N PRO A 94 1.36 3.55 6.61
CA PRO A 94 1.63 4.40 7.75
C PRO A 94 2.72 3.79 8.64
N PHE A 95 3.66 4.62 9.08
CA PHE A 95 4.80 4.32 9.95
C PHE A 95 4.31 4.13 11.39
N VAL A 96 3.41 3.17 11.55
CA VAL A 96 2.81 2.73 12.80
C VAL A 96 3.16 1.25 12.91
N PRO A 97 3.95 0.83 13.93
CA PRO A 97 4.49 -0.53 14.01
C PRO A 97 3.43 -1.63 13.85
N GLU A 98 2.25 -1.44 14.40
CA GLU A 98 1.12 -2.38 14.33
C GLU A 98 0.60 -2.50 12.90
N THR A 99 0.52 -1.38 12.18
CA THR A 99 0.07 -1.35 10.77
C THR A 99 1.11 -2.01 9.87
N MET A 100 2.40 -1.71 10.09
CA MET A 100 3.51 -2.31 9.37
C MET A 100 3.55 -3.84 9.59
N LEU A 101 3.43 -4.29 10.85
CA LEU A 101 3.40 -5.70 11.19
C LEU A 101 2.20 -6.42 10.53
N ALA A 102 1.01 -5.84 10.60
CA ALA A 102 -0.17 -6.40 9.96
C ALA A 102 -0.01 -6.47 8.43
N MET A 103 0.63 -5.47 7.82
CA MET A 103 0.94 -5.48 6.39
C MET A 103 1.86 -6.64 6.04
N GLY A 104 2.98 -6.79 6.76
CA GLY A 104 3.92 -7.89 6.55
C GLY A 104 3.26 -9.26 6.66
N GLN A 105 2.44 -9.47 7.70
CA GLN A 105 1.68 -10.71 7.88
C GLN A 105 0.71 -11.00 6.73
N LYS A 106 0.04 -9.98 6.17
CA LYS A 106 -0.83 -10.16 5.01
C LYS A 106 -0.01 -10.47 3.75
N ILE A 107 1.10 -9.76 3.52
CA ILE A 107 2.00 -10.04 2.39
C ILE A 107 2.52 -11.47 2.45
N ASP A 108 2.98 -11.95 3.61
CA ASP A 108 3.44 -13.33 3.79
C ASP A 108 2.32 -14.35 3.50
N ARG A 109 1.07 -14.06 3.89
CA ARG A 109 -0.08 -14.91 3.54
C ARG A 109 -0.38 -14.91 2.04
N LEU A 110 -0.24 -13.76 1.37
CA LEU A 110 -0.46 -13.64 -0.08
C LEU A 110 0.64 -14.32 -0.88
N LEU A 111 1.89 -14.27 -0.41
CA LEU A 111 3.04 -14.89 -1.07
C LEU A 111 3.25 -16.36 -0.70
N ALA A 112 2.51 -16.87 0.30
CA ALA A 112 2.54 -18.28 0.64
C ALA A 112 2.12 -19.11 -0.57
N ASP A 113 3.01 -20.01 -1.00
CA ASP A 113 2.77 -20.89 -2.14
C ASP A 113 1.78 -21.98 -1.74
N ASP A 114 0.52 -21.77 -2.10
CA ASP A 114 -0.54 -22.77 -2.05
C ASP A 114 -0.86 -23.35 -3.44
N GLY A 115 -0.05 -23.03 -4.46
CA GLY A 115 -0.26 -23.39 -5.86
C GLY A 115 -1.45 -22.71 -6.54
N ARG A 116 -2.14 -21.76 -5.89
CA ARG A 116 -3.35 -21.11 -6.44
C ARG A 116 -3.07 -19.76 -7.09
N ARG A 117 -1.96 -19.11 -6.74
CA ARG A 117 -1.59 -17.76 -7.22
C ARG A 117 -0.52 -17.82 -8.32
N GLY A 118 -0.58 -16.84 -9.21
CA GLY A 118 0.43 -16.59 -10.24
C GLY A 118 1.63 -15.82 -9.69
N ALA A 119 2.40 -15.20 -10.59
CA ALA A 119 3.55 -14.39 -10.22
C ALA A 119 3.10 -13.17 -9.39
N LEU A 120 3.61 -13.05 -8.17
CA LEU A 120 3.20 -12.02 -7.21
C LEU A 120 4.43 -11.36 -6.57
N SER A 121 4.47 -10.03 -6.55
CA SER A 121 5.56 -9.25 -5.94
C SER A 121 5.06 -8.01 -5.20
N PHE A 122 5.76 -7.65 -4.14
CA PHE A 122 5.51 -6.43 -3.36
C PHE A 122 6.81 -5.64 -3.21
N LEU A 123 6.81 -4.39 -3.67
CA LEU A 123 7.82 -3.40 -3.32
C LEU A 123 7.41 -2.74 -2.01
N VAL A 124 8.10 -3.08 -0.92
CA VAL A 124 7.78 -2.56 0.40
C VAL A 124 8.70 -1.38 0.71
N VAL A 125 8.12 -0.20 0.96
CA VAL A 125 8.85 1.03 1.29
C VAL A 125 8.51 1.42 2.71
N VAL A 126 9.49 1.36 3.60
CA VAL A 126 9.33 1.65 5.03
C VAL A 126 10.54 2.40 5.59
N PRO A 127 10.42 3.06 6.75
CA PRO A 127 11.56 3.68 7.40
C PRO A 127 12.61 2.65 7.83
N ALA A 128 13.89 2.98 7.65
CA ALA A 128 15.01 2.18 8.09
C ALA A 128 15.23 2.27 9.62
N TRP A 129 14.23 1.89 10.41
CA TRP A 129 14.31 1.86 11.88
C TRP A 129 15.18 0.72 12.44
N GLY A 130 15.59 -0.22 11.57
CA GLY A 130 16.51 -1.31 11.88
C GLY A 130 15.89 -2.48 12.66
N ALA A 131 16.72 -3.47 13.00
CA ALA A 131 16.31 -4.76 13.58
C ALA A 131 15.65 -4.70 14.98
N GLY A 132 15.64 -3.52 15.61
CA GLY A 132 14.92 -3.27 16.86
C GLY A 132 13.39 -3.31 16.70
N ILE A 133 12.89 -3.15 15.47
CA ILE A 133 11.47 -3.24 15.15
C ILE A 133 11.17 -4.62 14.56
N LYS A 134 10.19 -5.32 15.15
CA LYS A 134 9.82 -6.69 14.76
C LYS A 134 9.56 -6.80 13.26
N PHE A 135 8.80 -5.86 12.69
CA PHE A 135 8.48 -5.83 11.27
C PHE A 135 9.74 -5.80 10.39
N CYS A 136 10.72 -4.94 10.67
CA CYS A 136 11.94 -4.83 9.86
C CYS A 136 12.70 -6.17 9.85
N ARG A 137 12.82 -6.79 11.03
CA ARG A 137 13.45 -8.11 11.17
C ARG A 137 12.69 -9.20 10.42
N ASP A 138 11.37 -9.25 10.54
CA ASP A 138 10.53 -10.23 9.84
C ASP A 138 10.69 -10.10 8.31
N MET A 139 10.71 -8.86 7.79
CA MET A 139 10.90 -8.60 6.35
C MET A 139 12.29 -9.00 5.85
N GLU A 140 13.35 -8.62 6.57
CA GLU A 140 14.74 -8.96 6.23
C GLU A 140 14.98 -10.47 6.25
N THR A 141 14.31 -11.19 7.14
CA THR A 141 14.46 -12.65 7.29
C THR A 141 13.41 -13.46 6.53
N SER A 142 12.47 -12.81 5.85
CA SER A 142 11.42 -13.50 5.09
C SER A 142 12.05 -14.30 3.95
N ARG A 143 11.61 -15.55 3.77
CA ARG A 143 12.01 -16.40 2.63
C ARG A 143 11.62 -15.81 1.26
N HIS A 144 10.68 -14.85 1.27
CA HIS A 144 10.21 -14.15 0.09
C HIS A 144 11.04 -12.90 -0.23
N CYS A 145 11.90 -12.45 0.69
CA CYS A 145 12.81 -11.33 0.47
C CYS A 145 13.81 -11.65 -0.65
N ARG A 146 13.88 -10.76 -1.65
CA ARG A 146 14.81 -10.89 -2.80
C ARG A 146 15.87 -9.79 -2.84
N ALA A 147 15.59 -8.63 -2.25
CA ALA A 147 16.48 -7.48 -2.13
C ALA A 147 16.01 -6.55 -1.00
N THR A 148 16.94 -5.81 -0.41
CA THR A 148 16.71 -4.77 0.63
C THR A 148 17.50 -3.52 0.29
#